data_AF-A0AAJ2KIM7-F1
#
_entry.id   AF-A0AAJ2KIM7-F1
#
_cell.length_a   1.000
_cell.length_b   1.000
_cell.length_c   1.000
_cell.angle_alpha   90.00
_cell.angle_beta   90.00
_cell.angle_gamma   90.00
#
_symmetry.space_group_name_H-M   'P 1'
#
loop_
_entity.id
_entity.type
_entity.pdbx_description
1 polymer ?
#
loop_
_entity_poly.entity_id
_entity_poly.type
_entity_poly.pdbx_seq_one_letter_code
_entity_poly.pdbx_strand_id
1 'polypeptide(L)'
;MRLILLSFVFLGLFISLVLYVYFYRKHSQELKKAFHLLSSKQYLDINDYLFYEQLGLPGFAHRVFLMRKIIACKPIKSGNTMQISPEAGEFILSIYRLPWITTFHKLTVFVVFLMLLLIVLVATGR
;
A
#
# COMPACT_ATOMS: atom_id res chain seq x y z
N MET A 1 4.71 -32.67 10.44
CA MET A 1 4.63 -31.25 10.82
C MET A 1 4.88 -30.28 9.66
N ARG A 2 5.88 -30.49 8.80
CA ARG A 2 6.18 -29.59 7.66
C ARG A 2 5.00 -29.33 6.71
N LEU A 3 4.29 -30.38 6.27
CA LEU A 3 3.11 -30.24 5.41
C LEU A 3 2.00 -29.44 6.08
N ILE A 4 1.78 -29.66 7.38
CA ILE A 4 0.81 -28.89 8.17
C ILE A 4 1.20 -27.41 8.19
N LEU A 5 2.48 -27.09 8.42
CA LEU A 5 2.96 -25.72 8.43
C LEU A 5 2.84 -25.05 7.04
N LEU A 6 3.17 -25.77 5.97
CA LEU A 6 2.96 -25.30 4.59
C LEU A 6 1.49 -24.97 4.34
N SER A 7 0.56 -25.85 4.73
CA SER A 7 -0.88 -25.60 4.61
C SER A 7 -1.31 -24.34 5.35
N PHE A 8 -0.79 -24.09 6.56
CA PHE A 8 -1.07 -22.85 7.29
C PHE A 8 -0.54 -21.60 6.58
N VAL A 9 0.67 -21.67 5.99
CA VAL A 9 1.25 -20.57 5.22
C VAL A 9 0.41 -20.26 3.98
N PHE A 10 0.04 -21.29 3.22
CA PHE A 10 -0.82 -21.14 2.04
C PHE A 10 -2.19 -20.57 2.41
N LEU A 11 -2.79 -21.02 3.51
CA LEU A 11 -4.05 -20.48 4.01
C LEU A 11 -3.91 -19.00 4.40
N GLY A 12 -2.83 -18.64 5.09
CA GLY A 12 -2.54 -17.24 5.46
C GLY A 12 -2.35 -16.33 4.25
N LEU A 13 -1.65 -16.81 3.20
CA LEU A 13 -1.50 -16.09 1.94
C LEU A 13 -2.84 -15.92 1.21
N PHE A 14 -3.68 -16.97 1.19
CA PHE A 14 -4.99 -16.92 0.58
C PHE A 14 -5.92 -15.91 1.28
N ILE A 15 -5.98 -15.96 2.61
CA ILE A 15 -6.76 -14.97 3.40
C ILE A 15 -6.23 -13.55 3.14
N SER A 16 -4.91 -13.37 3.09
CA SER A 16 -4.30 -12.08 2.82
C SER A 16 -4.66 -11.54 1.42
N LEU A 17 -4.72 -12.42 0.42
CA LEU A 17 -5.17 -12.07 -0.93
C LEU A 17 -6.63 -11.61 -0.94
N VAL A 18 -7.52 -12.34 -0.26
CA VAL A 18 -8.94 -11.95 -0.13
C VAL A 18 -9.07 -10.57 0.53
N LEU A 19 -8.34 -10.34 1.63
CA LEU A 19 -8.30 -9.04 2.30
C LEU A 19 -7.75 -7.95 1.37
N TYR A 20 -6.69 -8.23 0.60
CA TYR A 20 -6.15 -7.27 -0.36
C TYR A 20 -7.21 -6.84 -1.38
N VAL A 21 -7.93 -7.80 -1.96
CA VAL A 21 -9.01 -7.52 -2.93
C VAL A 21 -10.15 -6.73 -2.27
N TYR A 22 -10.48 -7.05 -1.02
CA TYR A 22 -11.46 -6.28 -0.24
C TYR A 22 -11.03 -4.83 -0.05
N PHE A 23 -9.79 -4.59 0.40
CA PHE A 23 -9.25 -3.22 0.54
C PHE A 23 -9.24 -2.48 -0.80
N TYR A 24 -8.83 -3.16 -1.87
CA TYR A 24 -8.86 -2.60 -3.22
C TYR A 24 -10.26 -2.13 -3.60
N ARG A 25 -11.28 -3.02 -3.51
CA ARG A 25 -12.64 -2.66 -3.89
C ARG A 25 -13.23 -1.56 -3.02
N LYS A 26 -12.99 -1.62 -1.71
CA LYS A 26 -13.59 -0.69 -0.75
C LYS A 26 -12.96 0.69 -0.77
N HIS A 27 -11.63 0.78 -0.88
CA HIS A 27 -10.89 2.02 -0.68
C HIS A 27 -10.27 2.61 -1.94
N SER A 28 -10.31 1.92 -3.09
CA SER A 28 -9.78 2.47 -4.34
C SER A 28 -10.42 3.81 -4.73
N GLN A 29 -11.74 3.95 -4.54
CA GLN A 29 -12.45 5.21 -4.83
C GLN A 29 -12.08 6.34 -3.86
N GLU A 30 -11.97 6.03 -2.57
CA GLU A 30 -11.55 6.99 -1.54
C GLU A 30 -10.12 7.49 -1.82
N LEU A 31 -9.22 6.56 -2.14
CA LEU A 31 -7.84 6.84 -2.47
C LEU A 31 -7.73 7.71 -3.73
N LYS A 32 -8.52 7.41 -4.77
CA LYS A 32 -8.58 8.22 -6.00
C LYS A 32 -9.01 9.66 -5.73
N LYS A 33 -10.05 9.87 -4.91
CA LYS A 33 -10.52 11.21 -4.54
C LYS A 33 -9.45 11.99 -3.78
N ALA A 34 -8.78 11.34 -2.83
CA ALA A 34 -7.70 11.94 -2.06
C ALA A 34 -6.53 12.37 -2.98
N PHE A 35 -6.11 11.52 -3.93
CA PHE A 35 -5.07 11.88 -4.90
C PHE A 35 -5.49 12.99 -5.86
N HIS A 36 -6.74 12.99 -6.33
CA HIS A 36 -7.26 14.07 -7.17
C HIS A 36 -7.26 15.42 -6.43
N LEU A 37 -7.56 15.42 -5.13
CA LEU A 37 -7.53 16.61 -4.28
C LEU A 37 -6.10 17.13 -4.04
N LEU A 38 -5.12 16.23 -3.88
CA LEU A 38 -3.70 16.58 -3.81
C LEU A 38 -3.20 17.19 -5.12
N SER A 39 -3.61 16.59 -6.23
CA SER A 39 -3.24 17.02 -7.57
C SER A 39 -3.83 18.40 -7.93
N SER A 40 -5.09 18.67 -7.58
CA SER A 40 -5.72 19.97 -7.86
C SER A 40 -5.05 21.14 -7.13
N LYS A 41 -4.30 20.84 -6.06
CA LYS A 41 -3.48 21.80 -5.30
C LYS A 41 -2.01 21.84 -5.75
N GLN A 42 -1.65 21.19 -6.87
CA GLN A 42 -0.29 21.07 -7.40
C GLN A 42 0.72 20.39 -6.48
N TYR A 43 0.28 19.64 -5.46
CA TYR A 43 1.19 18.87 -4.61
C TYR A 43 1.71 17.58 -5.27
N LEU A 44 1.12 17.16 -6.39
CA LEU A 44 1.45 15.94 -7.10
C LEU A 44 1.34 16.13 -8.62
N ASP A 45 2.34 15.65 -9.35
CA ASP A 45 2.25 15.47 -10.79
C ASP A 45 1.27 14.33 -11.09
N ILE A 46 0.30 14.62 -11.96
CA ILE A 46 -0.78 13.72 -12.35
C ILE A 46 -0.24 12.50 -13.09
N ASN A 47 0.89 12.64 -13.80
CA ASN A 47 1.40 11.60 -14.70
C ASN A 47 1.87 10.35 -13.94
N ASP A 48 2.64 10.52 -12.86
CA ASP A 48 3.09 9.39 -12.03
C ASP A 48 1.91 8.69 -11.37
N TYR A 49 0.93 9.44 -10.88
CA TYR A 49 -0.27 8.88 -10.27
C TYR A 49 -1.15 8.11 -11.27
N LEU A 50 -1.36 8.65 -12.48
CA LEU A 50 -2.17 8.01 -13.53
C LEU A 50 -1.58 6.66 -13.95
N PHE A 51 -0.25 6.56 -14.04
CA PHE A 51 0.42 5.31 -14.34
C PHE A 51 0.06 4.22 -13.32
N TYR A 52 0.13 4.53 -12.02
CA TYR A 52 -0.24 3.58 -10.97
C TYR A 52 -1.75 3.34 -10.85
N GLU A 53 -2.59 4.27 -11.32
CA GLU A 53 -4.03 4.05 -11.42
C GLU A 53 -4.37 3.04 -12.53
N GLN A 54 -3.75 3.16 -13.71
CA GLN A 54 -3.96 2.26 -14.84
C GLN A 54 -3.53 0.82 -14.55
N LEU A 55 -2.52 0.64 -13.70
CA LEU A 55 -2.11 -0.67 -13.21
C LEU A 55 -3.19 -1.35 -12.33
N GLY A 56 -4.24 -0.65 -11.90
CA GLY A 56 -5.37 -1.25 -11.19
C GLY A 56 -4.96 -1.90 -9.87
N LEU A 57 -5.11 -3.22 -9.78
CA LEU A 57 -4.92 -4.03 -8.58
C LEU A 57 -3.44 -4.10 -8.14
N PRO A 58 -2.45 -4.39 -9.01
CA PRO A 58 -1.03 -4.28 -8.66
C PRO A 58 -0.59 -2.84 -8.34
N GLY A 59 -1.18 -1.83 -9.00
CA GLY A 59 -0.90 -0.42 -8.71
C GLY A 59 -1.47 0.09 -7.39
N PHE A 60 -2.43 -0.62 -6.79
CA PHE A 60 -3.08 -0.19 -5.55
C PHE A 60 -2.14 -0.15 -4.36
N ALA A 61 -1.32 -1.18 -4.13
CA ALA A 61 -0.37 -1.21 -3.02
C ALA A 61 0.61 -0.02 -3.09
N HIS A 62 1.06 0.34 -4.30
CA HIS A 62 1.96 1.47 -4.51
C HIS A 62 1.27 2.79 -4.14
N ARG A 63 0.03 3.01 -4.60
CA ARG A 63 -0.78 4.18 -4.26
C ARG A 63 -1.03 4.28 -2.75
N VAL A 64 -1.31 3.18 -2.07
CA VAL A 64 -1.48 3.15 -0.60
C VAL A 64 -0.17 3.51 0.11
N PHE A 65 0.96 2.99 -0.37
CA PHE A 65 2.27 3.30 0.21
C PHE A 65 2.67 4.77 -0.01
N LEU A 66 2.38 5.32 -1.18
CA LEU A 66 2.57 6.74 -1.48
C LEU A 66 1.69 7.62 -0.58
N MET A 67 0.41 7.28 -0.42
CA MET A 67 -0.49 7.99 0.49
C MET A 67 -0.03 7.92 1.95
N ARG A 68 0.44 6.76 2.42
CA ARG A 68 1.04 6.62 3.75
C ARG A 68 2.23 7.56 3.94
N LYS A 69 3.05 7.69 2.91
CA LYS A 69 4.22 8.56 2.85
C LYS A 69 3.84 10.05 2.93
N ILE A 70 2.79 10.44 2.21
CA ILE A 70 2.20 11.80 2.27
C ILE A 70 1.68 12.10 3.69
N ILE A 71 0.90 11.18 4.26
CA ILE A 71 0.33 11.32 5.61
C ILE A 71 1.40 11.36 6.70
N ALA A 72 2.55 10.72 6.48
CA ALA A 72 3.65 10.74 7.44
C ALA A 72 4.35 12.11 7.52
N CYS A 73 3.96 13.09 6.70
CA CYS A 73 4.55 14.43 6.59
C CYS A 73 6.08 14.42 6.50
N LYS A 74 6.66 13.30 6.01
CA LYS A 74 8.11 13.18 5.88
C LYS A 74 8.52 13.81 4.56
N PRO A 75 9.52 14.70 4.53
CA PRO A 75 10.06 15.22 3.29
C PRO A 75 10.64 14.06 2.50
N ILE A 76 10.03 13.74 1.35
CA ILE A 76 10.54 12.73 0.43
C ILE A 76 11.40 13.47 -0.58
N LYS A 77 12.72 13.28 -0.52
CA LYS A 77 13.61 13.57 -1.65
C LYS A 77 13.55 12.38 -2.59
N SER A 78 12.55 12.33 -3.47
CA SER A 78 12.66 11.50 -4.68
C SER A 78 13.46 12.33 -5.69
N GLY A 79 14.50 11.75 -6.28
CA GLY A 79 15.46 12.43 -7.14
C GLY A 79 14.79 13.43 -8.12
N ASN A 80 15.30 14.65 -8.10
CA ASN A 80 15.03 15.81 -8.96
C ASN A 80 13.61 16.36 -9.17
N THR A 81 12.48 15.71 -8.84
CA THR A 81 11.17 16.29 -9.22
C THR A 81 10.02 16.16 -8.23
N MET A 82 10.16 15.55 -7.05
CA MET A 82 9.00 15.39 -6.15
C MET A 82 9.34 15.73 -4.70
N GLN A 83 9.27 17.02 -4.35
CA GLN A 83 9.16 17.45 -2.95
C GLN A 83 7.69 17.44 -2.55
N ILE A 84 7.25 16.36 -1.92
CA ILE A 84 5.93 16.36 -1.28
C ILE A 84 6.03 17.27 -0.06
N SER A 85 5.44 18.46 -0.14
CA SER A 85 5.39 19.42 0.97
C SER A 85 4.70 18.77 2.19
N PRO A 86 5.21 18.93 3.42
CA PRO A 86 4.54 18.45 4.62
C PRO A 86 3.11 19.01 4.77
N GLU A 87 2.82 20.16 4.17
CA GLU A 87 1.48 20.77 4.11
C GLU A 87 0.47 19.89 3.36
N ALA A 88 0.93 19.09 2.39
CA ALA A 88 0.06 18.15 1.66
C ALA A 88 -0.46 17.03 2.57
N GLY A 89 0.36 16.58 3.53
CA GLY A 89 -0.01 15.59 4.53
C GLY A 89 -1.01 16.14 5.54
N GLU A 90 -0.75 17.34 6.07
CA GLU A 90 -1.68 18.02 6.99
C GLU A 90 -3.03 18.32 6.35
N PHE A 91 -3.03 18.79 5.10
CA PHE A 91 -4.25 19.06 4.36
C PHE A 91 -5.11 17.80 4.15
N ILE A 92 -4.51 16.69 3.72
CA ILE A 92 -5.23 15.43 3.55
C ILE A 92 -5.74 14.89 4.88
N LEU A 93 -4.94 14.96 5.94
CA LEU A 93 -5.33 14.53 7.29
C LEU A 93 -6.47 15.37 7.87
N SER A 94 -6.59 16.64 7.46
CA SER A 94 -7.70 17.51 7.88
C SER A 94 -9.04 17.09 7.26
N ILE A 95 -9.03 16.40 6.11
CA ILE A 95 -10.23 16.03 5.34
C ILE A 95 -10.55 14.53 5.46
N TYR A 96 -9.52 13.68 5.49
CA TYR A 96 -9.65 12.23 5.47
C TYR A 96 -8.95 11.60 6.67
N ARG A 97 -9.70 10.80 7.44
CA ARG A 97 -9.12 9.85 8.39
C ARG A 97 -8.92 8.51 7.68
N LEU A 98 -7.67 8.14 7.44
CA LEU A 98 -7.30 6.94 6.66
C LEU A 98 -6.64 5.85 7.56
N PRO A 99 -7.29 5.38 8.64
CA PRO A 99 -6.68 4.39 9.55
C PRO A 99 -6.43 3.06 8.85
N TRP A 100 -7.23 2.74 7.82
CA TRP A 100 -7.11 1.52 7.02
C TRP A 100 -5.76 1.40 6.29
N ILE A 101 -5.08 2.50 6.01
CA ILE A 101 -3.73 2.50 5.39
C ILE A 101 -2.71 1.84 6.33
N THR A 102 -2.83 2.09 7.64
CA THR A 102 -1.95 1.45 8.62
C THR A 102 -2.25 -0.04 8.74
N THR A 103 -3.53 -0.43 8.69
CA THR A 103 -3.96 -1.84 8.67
C THR A 103 -3.46 -2.56 7.41
N PHE A 104 -3.58 -1.92 6.25
CA PHE A 104 -3.08 -2.46 4.98
C PHE A 104 -1.55 -2.65 5.01
N HIS A 105 -0.82 -1.70 5.61
CA HIS A 105 0.62 -1.87 5.78
C HIS A 105 0.96 -3.06 6.69
N LYS A 106 0.27 -3.24 7.82
CA LYS A 106 0.45 -4.43 8.68
C LYS A 106 0.17 -5.72 7.92
N LEU A 107 -0.88 -5.75 7.10
CA LEU A 107 -1.18 -6.88 6.22
C LEU A 107 -0.04 -7.15 5.22
N THR A 108 0.53 -6.09 4.63
CA THR A 108 1.66 -6.24 3.70
C THR A 108 2.89 -6.81 4.40
N VAL A 109 3.21 -6.34 5.61
CA VAL A 109 4.32 -6.89 6.42
C VAL A 109 4.06 -8.35 6.77
N PHE A 110 2.82 -8.70 7.13
CA PHE A 110 2.41 -10.08 7.38
C PHE A 110 2.60 -10.97 6.16
N VAL A 111 2.23 -10.51 4.96
CA VAL A 111 2.45 -11.23 3.70
C VAL A 111 3.95 -11.43 3.44
N VAL A 112 4.78 -10.39 3.61
CA VAL A 112 6.23 -10.50 3.45
C VAL A 112 6.81 -11.52 4.43
N PHE A 113 6.35 -11.52 5.68
CA PHE A 113 6.75 -12.51 6.68
C PHE A 113 6.37 -13.94 6.26
N LEU A 114 5.13 -14.15 5.79
CA LEU A 114 4.70 -15.46 5.28
C LEU A 114 5.53 -15.92 4.07
N MET A 115 5.88 -15.01 3.17
CA MET A 115 6.73 -15.31 2.00
C MET A 115 8.14 -15.70 2.43
N LEU A 116 8.74 -15.00 3.39
CA LEU A 116 10.04 -15.37 3.96
C LEU A 116 9.98 -16.74 4.64
N LEU A 117 8.92 -16.99 5.41
CA LEU A 117 8.72 -18.26 6.09
C LEU A 117 8.54 -19.41 5.07
N LEU A 118 7.83 -19.16 3.97
CA LEU A 118 7.72 -20.10 2.85
C LEU A 118 9.09 -20.42 2.24
N ILE A 119 9.90 -19.39 1.94
CA ILE A 119 11.26 -19.56 1.38
C ILE A 119 12.12 -20.40 2.33
N VAL A 120 12.11 -20.09 3.62
CA VAL A 120 12.85 -20.85 4.63
C VAL A 120 12.39 -22.31 4.62
N LEU A 121 11.08 -22.58 4.67
CA LEU A 121 10.54 -23.95 4.67
C LEU A 121 10.86 -24.76 3.41
N VAL A 122 11.00 -24.08 2.27
CA VAL A 122 11.43 -24.70 1.03
C VAL A 122 12.94 -24.97 1.09
N ALA A 123 13.74 -24.03 1.58
CA ALA A 123 15.20 -24.11 1.64
C ALA A 123 15.74 -25.11 2.68
N THR A 124 15.18 -25.19 3.89
CA THR A 124 15.51 -26.21 4.91
C THR A 124 14.82 -27.55 4.64
N GLY A 125 14.10 -27.65 3.52
CA GLY A 125 13.39 -28.84 3.11
C GLY A 125 14.20 -29.92 2.39
N ARG A 126 15.53 -29.97 2.63
CA ARG A 126 16.38 -31.12 2.28
C ARG A 126 16.32 -32.17 3.39
#